data_AF-D5RFP2-F1
#
_entry.id   AF-D5RFP2-F1
#
_cell.length_a   1.000
_cell.length_b   1.000
_cell.length_c   1.000
_cell.angle_alpha   90.00
_cell.angle_beta   90.00
_cell.angle_gamma   90.00
#
_symmetry.space_group_name_H-M   'P 1'
#
loop_
_entity.id
_entity.type
_entity.pdbx_description
1 polymer ?
#
loop_
_entity_poly.entity_id
_entity_poly.type
_entity_poly.pdbx_seq_one_letter_code
_entity_poly.pdbx_strand_id
1 'polypeptide(L)'
;MSKSQTEMKLATECGYWPIFRYNPLLEKEGKNPLQLDSKEPKWELYQDYLMGETRYMTLKKINPNETNDLFEKNMFDAQRRWRQYKRLASLDYSDEKR
;
A
#
# COMPACT_ATOMS: atom_id res chain seq x y z
N MET A 1 -3.32 -12.07 19.58
CA MET A 1 -4.41 -11.37 18.87
C MET A 1 -4.81 -10.01 19.45
N SER A 2 -4.32 -9.61 20.65
CA SER A 2 -4.69 -8.32 21.29
C SER A 2 -4.26 -7.06 20.53
N LYS A 3 -3.31 -7.15 19.57
CA LYS A 3 -2.79 -6.03 18.78
C LYS A 3 -3.35 -5.92 17.35
N SER A 4 -4.41 -6.66 17.01
CA SER A 4 -4.94 -6.73 15.63
C SER A 4 -5.24 -5.35 15.02
N GLN A 5 -5.92 -4.47 15.76
CA GLN A 5 -6.23 -3.11 15.30
C GLN A 5 -4.98 -2.25 15.08
N THR A 6 -3.98 -2.41 15.95
CA THR A 6 -2.69 -1.74 15.82
C THR A 6 -1.95 -2.20 14.58
N GLU A 7 -1.97 -3.50 14.27
CA GLU A 7 -1.33 -4.02 13.06
C GLU A 7 -2.02 -3.57 11.77
N MET A 8 -3.36 -3.54 11.73
CA MET A 8 -4.08 -3.02 10.58
C MET A 8 -3.76 -1.54 10.32
N LYS A 9 -3.66 -0.75 11.40
CA LYS A 9 -3.23 0.65 11.32
C LYS A 9 -1.80 0.75 10.79
N LEU A 10 -0.85 -0.02 11.33
CA LEU A 10 0.55 -0.02 10.92
C LEU A 10 0.71 -0.41 9.45
N ALA A 11 0.02 -1.47 8.99
CA ALA A 11 0.04 -1.92 7.60
C ALA A 11 -0.39 -0.80 6.62
N THR A 12 -1.36 0.03 7.01
CA THR A 12 -1.79 1.17 6.21
C THR A 12 -0.77 2.31 6.30
N GLU A 13 -0.32 2.65 7.52
CA GLU A 13 0.62 3.75 7.76
C GLU A 13 1.98 3.56 7.06
N CYS A 14 2.49 2.32 7.00
CA CYS A 14 3.76 2.02 6.34
C CYS A 14 3.63 1.82 4.81
N GLY A 15 2.41 1.81 4.27
CA GLY A 15 2.16 1.63 2.83
C GLY A 15 2.15 0.17 2.35
N TYR A 16 2.17 -0.79 3.27
CA TYR A 16 1.96 -2.19 2.95
C TYR A 16 0.56 -2.42 2.36
N TRP A 17 -0.45 -1.77 2.94
CA TRP A 17 -1.85 -1.86 2.52
C TRP A 17 -2.48 -0.48 2.26
N PRO A 18 -2.34 0.08 1.04
CA PRO A 18 -3.06 1.29 0.66
C PRO A 18 -4.57 1.05 0.56
N ILE A 19 -5.35 1.90 1.23
CA ILE A 19 -6.80 2.04 1.15
C ILE A 19 -7.18 3.06 0.06
N PHE A 20 -8.06 2.64 -0.84
CA PHE A 20 -8.66 3.45 -1.89
C PHE A 20 -10.10 2.99 -2.15
N ARG A 21 -10.89 3.84 -2.81
CA ARG A 21 -12.24 3.52 -3.29
C ARG A 21 -12.33 3.80 -4.78
N TYR A 22 -13.13 3.01 -5.48
CA TYR A 22 -13.49 3.27 -6.87
C TYR A 22 -15.00 3.49 -6.97
N ASN A 23 -15.43 4.68 -7.39
CA ASN A 23 -16.83 5.00 -7.62
C ASN A 23 -17.05 5.40 -9.09
N PRO A 24 -17.57 4.49 -9.93
CA PRO A 24 -17.79 4.75 -11.36
C PRO A 24 -18.76 5.90 -11.64
N LEU A 25 -19.64 6.25 -10.69
CA LEU A 25 -20.60 7.34 -10.87
C LEU A 25 -19.92 8.71 -10.98
N LEU A 26 -18.70 8.85 -10.44
CA LEU A 26 -17.93 10.09 -10.49
C LEU A 26 -17.50 10.46 -11.91
N GLU A 27 -17.27 9.47 -12.78
CA GLU A 27 -16.91 9.71 -14.18
C GLU A 27 -18.00 10.51 -14.90
N LYS A 28 -19.28 10.20 -14.62
CA LYS A 28 -20.42 10.94 -15.17
C LYS A 28 -20.44 12.41 -14.74
N GLU A 29 -19.86 12.71 -13.59
CA GLU A 29 -19.70 14.07 -13.08
C GLU A 29 -18.43 14.77 -13.62
N GLY A 30 -17.62 14.08 -14.43
CA GLY A 30 -16.30 14.53 -14.88
C GLY A 30 -15.22 14.46 -13.79
N LYS A 31 -15.43 13.64 -12.75
CA LYS A 31 -14.52 13.48 -11.61
C LYS A 31 -13.81 12.13 -11.66
N ASN A 32 -12.59 12.08 -11.12
CA ASN A 32 -11.84 10.82 -11.05
C ASN A 32 -12.57 9.78 -10.17
N PRO A 33 -12.85 8.57 -10.69
CA PRO A 33 -13.52 7.50 -9.95
C PRO A 33 -12.66 6.92 -8.83
N LEU A 34 -11.33 6.95 -8.97
CA LEU A 34 -10.40 6.41 -7.99
C LEU A 34 -10.05 7.48 -6.95
N GLN A 35 -10.45 7.22 -5.71
CA GLN A 35 -10.15 8.07 -4.56
C GLN A 35 -9.17 7.34 -3.64
N LEU A 36 -8.01 7.95 -3.41
CA LEU A 36 -7.00 7.42 -2.49
C LEU A 36 -7.28 7.97 -1.08
N ASP A 37 -7.71 7.11 -0.16
CA ASP A 37 -8.06 7.51 1.21
C ASP A 37 -6.86 7.44 2.17
N SER A 38 -5.80 6.75 1.73
CA SER A 38 -4.55 6.64 2.49
C SER A 38 -3.72 7.90 2.37
N LYS A 39 -3.04 8.26 3.45
CA LYS A 39 -1.99 9.29 3.42
C LYS A 39 -0.71 8.74 2.77
N GLU A 40 0.25 9.63 2.52
CA GLU A 40 1.58 9.22 2.09
C GLU A 40 2.19 8.23 3.11
N PRO A 41 2.68 7.07 2.64
CA PRO A 41 3.26 6.06 3.52
C PRO A 41 4.52 6.51 4.24
N LYS A 42 4.68 6.03 5.47
CA LYS A 42 5.90 6.09 6.27
C LYS A 42 6.78 4.89 5.97
N TRP A 43 7.56 4.96 4.89
CA TRP A 43 8.38 3.83 4.41
C TRP A 43 9.41 3.36 5.43
N GLU A 44 9.85 4.23 6.33
CA GLU A 44 10.72 3.90 7.45
C GLU A 44 10.12 2.84 8.41
N LEU A 45 8.79 2.74 8.48
CA LEU A 45 8.08 1.74 9.30
C LEU A 45 7.86 0.41 8.57
N TYR A 46 8.20 0.30 7.28
CA TYR A 46 7.88 -0.87 6.47
C TYR A 46 8.59 -2.13 6.97
N GLN A 47 9.89 -2.01 7.27
CA GLN A 47 10.67 -3.13 7.76
C GLN A 47 10.23 -3.56 9.16
N ASP A 48 9.88 -2.61 10.03
CA ASP A 48 9.33 -2.89 11.36
C ASP A 48 8.02 -3.67 11.26
N TYR A 49 7.13 -3.30 10.33
CA TYR A 49 5.91 -4.03 10.06
C TYR A 49 6.19 -5.49 9.64
N LEU A 50 7.14 -5.72 8.72
CA LEU A 50 7.51 -7.08 8.33
C LEU A 50 8.08 -7.88 9.51
N MET A 51 8.96 -7.28 10.32
CA MET A 51 9.60 -7.95 11.46
C MET A 51 8.63 -8.18 12.64
N GLY A 52 7.50 -7.47 12.67
CA GLY A 52 6.43 -7.66 13.65
C GLY A 52 5.63 -8.95 13.47
N GLU A 53 5.69 -9.60 12.30
CA GLU A 53 4.85 -10.76 11.99
C GLU A 53 5.66 -12.05 11.78
N THR A 54 5.28 -13.12 12.47
CA THR A 54 5.96 -14.43 12.42
C THR A 54 6.08 -14.99 11.00
N ARG A 55 5.14 -14.68 10.10
CA ARG A 55 5.16 -15.16 8.71
C ARG A 55 6.38 -14.68 7.92
N TYR A 56 6.90 -13.48 8.21
CA TYR A 56 8.13 -12.96 7.61
C TYR A 56 9.37 -13.38 8.41
N MET A 57 9.28 -13.38 9.75
CA MET A 57 10.38 -13.81 10.61
C MET A 57 10.78 -15.27 10.37
N THR A 58 9.81 -16.13 10.03
CA THR A 58 10.07 -17.54 9.72
C THR A 58 10.90 -17.69 8.45
N LEU A 59 10.62 -16.90 7.41
CA LEU A 59 11.44 -16.86 6.18
C LEU A 59 12.89 -16.45 6.50
N LYS A 60 13.06 -15.37 7.28
CA LYS A 60 14.38 -14.91 7.75
C LYS A 60 15.17 -15.98 8.48
N LYS A 61 14.48 -16.81 9.28
CA LYS A 61 15.09 -17.90 10.03
C LYS A 61 15.52 -19.07 9.12
N ILE A 62 14.71 -19.40 8.12
CA ILE A 62 14.95 -20.55 7.24
C ILE A 62 15.98 -20.24 6.16
N ASN A 63 15.94 -19.04 5.59
CA ASN A 63 16.84 -18.63 4.50
C ASN A 63 17.36 -17.20 4.71
N PRO A 64 18.29 -17.00 5.67
CA PRO A 64 18.76 -15.66 6.02
C PRO A 64 19.49 -14.96 4.88
N ASN A 65 20.09 -15.71 3.95
CA ASN A 65 20.90 -15.16 2.85
C ASN A 65 20.03 -14.44 1.81
N GLU A 66 18.91 -15.04 1.40
CA GLU A 66 18.03 -14.46 0.37
C GLU A 66 16.95 -13.53 0.94
N THR A 67 16.73 -13.55 2.25
CA THR A 67 15.61 -12.82 2.86
C THR A 67 15.73 -11.30 2.71
N ASN A 68 16.94 -10.75 2.77
CA ASN A 68 17.14 -9.31 2.63
C ASN A 68 16.70 -8.83 1.25
N ASP A 69 17.13 -9.52 0.18
CA ASP A 69 16.74 -9.21 -1.20
C ASP A 69 15.21 -9.32 -1.39
N LEU A 70 14.58 -10.31 -0.77
CA LEU A 70 13.12 -10.48 -0.81
C LEU A 70 12.39 -9.33 -0.10
N PHE A 71 12.89 -8.84 1.03
CA PHE A 71 12.30 -7.71 1.74
C PHE A 71 12.50 -6.38 1.01
N GLU A 72 13.69 -6.15 0.45
CA GLU A 72 13.95 -4.99 -0.40
C GLU A 72 13.03 -4.99 -1.62
N LYS A 73 12.90 -6.14 -2.29
CA LYS A 73 11.96 -6.31 -3.40
C LYS A 73 10.52 -6.05 -2.98
N ASN A 74 10.10 -6.58 -1.83
CA ASN A 74 8.75 -6.39 -1.29
C ASN A 74 8.44 -4.91 -1.08
N MET A 75 9.36 -4.16 -0.45
CA MET A 75 9.23 -2.72 -0.25
C MET A 75 9.19 -1.96 -1.60
N PHE A 76 10.09 -2.31 -2.53
CA PHE A 76 10.11 -1.70 -3.86
C PHE A 76 8.78 -1.90 -4.61
N ASP A 77 8.22 -3.10 -4.57
CA ASP A 77 6.93 -3.42 -5.19
C ASP A 77 5.78 -2.62 -4.53
N ALA A 78 5.79 -2.49 -3.20
CA ALA A 78 4.82 -1.66 -2.49
C ALA A 78 4.91 -0.17 -2.87
N GLN A 79 6.13 0.38 -2.94
CA GLN A 79 6.36 1.74 -3.42
C GLN A 79 5.93 1.92 -4.88
N ARG A 80 6.19 0.93 -5.74
CA ARG A 80 5.74 0.94 -7.14
C ARG A 80 4.22 0.96 -7.23
N ARG A 81 3.53 0.12 -6.47
CA ARG A 81 2.06 0.07 -6.40
C ARG A 81 1.48 1.39 -5.88
N TRP A 82 2.09 1.98 -4.85
CA TRP A 82 1.70 3.30 -4.35
C TRP A 82 1.81 4.39 -5.42
N ARG A 83 2.94 4.45 -6.14
CA ARG A 83 3.12 5.39 -7.27
C ARG A 83 2.07 5.17 -8.36
N GLN A 84 1.68 3.92 -8.62
CA GLN A 84 0.63 3.62 -9.58
C GLN A 84 -0.74 4.15 -9.13
N TYR A 85 -1.13 3.94 -7.87
CA TYR A 85 -2.39 4.50 -7.35
C TYR A 85 -2.40 6.02 -7.37
N LYS A 86 -1.28 6.67 -7.03
CA LYS A 86 -1.17 8.14 -7.15
C LYS A 86 -1.36 8.63 -8.58
N ARG A 87 -0.75 7.96 -9.57
CA ARG A 87 -0.95 8.28 -10.99
C ARG A 87 -2.40 8.11 -11.41
N LEU A 88 -3.04 7.03 -10.99
CA LEU A 88 -4.45 6.78 -11.31
C LEU A 88 -5.37 7.82 -10.67
N ALA A 89 -5.12 8.19 -9.41
CA ALA A 89 -5.87 9.22 -8.69
C ALA A 89 -5.63 10.64 -9.24
N SER A 90 -4.56 10.85 -10.01
CA SER A 90 -4.25 12.15 -10.64
C SER A 90 -4.71 12.27 -12.09
N LEU A 91 -5.31 11.21 -12.67
CA LEU A 91 -5.87 11.29 -14.02
C LEU A 91 -7.02 12.29 -14.06
N ASP A 92 -7.10 13.05 -15.15
CA ASP A 92 -8.21 13.96 -15.43
C ASP A 92 -9.34 13.22 -16.15
N TYR A 93 -10.57 13.44 -15.70
CA TYR A 93 -11.81 12.87 -16.24
C TYR A 93 -12.78 13.95 -16.72
N SER A 94 -12.33 15.20 -16.84
CA SER A 94 -13.15 16.35 -17.23
C SER A 94 -13.90 16.15 -18.56
N ASP A 95 -13.29 15.44 -19.52
CA ASP A 95 -13.86 15.11 -20.83
C ASP A 95 -14.86 13.93 -20.83
N GLU A 96 -14.97 13.17 -19.73
CA GLU A 96 -15.84 11.98 -19.63
C GLU A 96 -17.24 12.29 -19.08
N LYS A 97 -17.55 13.57 -18.84
CA LYS A 97 -18.84 14.03 -18.33
C LYS A 97 -19.97 13.74 -19.34
N ARG A 98 -20.97 12.94 -18.95
CA ARG A 98 -22.11 12.53 -19.78
C ARG A 98 -23.44 12.73 -19.06
#